data_AF-A0A926C3L1-F1
#
_entry.id   AF-A0A926C3L1-F1
#
_cell.length_a   1.000
_cell.length_b   1.000
_cell.length_c   1.000
_cell.angle_alpha   90.00
_cell.angle_beta   90.00
_cell.angle_gamma   90.00
#
_symmetry.space_group_name_H-M   'P 1'
#
loop_
_entity.id
_entity.type
_entity.pdbx_description
1 polymer ?
#
loop_
_entity_poly.entity_id
_entity_poly.type
_entity_poly.pdbx_seq_one_letter_code
_entity_poly.pdbx_strand_id
1 'polypeptide(L)'
;IVGLFMKPISLMIRLFANITAGHIIILSLLSLIFLTNNMAGSTMGWAVSPIVAVFALFLNLIELLVAFLQAFIFTLLTSMYIGGAVEENHEADHGIGYDGATAHHDTVKHIG
;
A
#
# COMPACT_ATOMS: atom_id res chain seq x y z
N ILE A 1 15.26 9.05 6.29
CA ILE A 1 14.14 9.27 7.23
C ILE A 1 12.93 9.92 6.55
N VAL A 2 13.01 11.16 6.05
CA VAL A 2 11.82 11.89 5.54
C VAL A 2 11.12 11.15 4.38
N GLY A 3 11.88 10.58 3.43
CA GLY A 3 11.33 9.82 2.30
C GLY A 3 10.66 8.48 2.68
N LEU A 4 10.95 7.90 3.84
CA LEU A 4 10.31 6.65 4.30
C LEU A 4 8.89 6.93 4.80
N PHE A 5 8.67 8.08 5.45
CA PHE A 5 7.36 8.53 5.94
C PHE A 5 6.52 9.20 4.86
N MET A 6 7.14 9.86 3.87
CA MET A 6 6.41 10.47 2.76
C MET A 6 5.70 9.43 1.87
N LYS A 7 6.24 8.21 1.75
CA LYS A 7 5.62 7.10 0.99
C LYS A 7 4.21 6.72 1.51
N PRO A 8 4.01 6.46 2.82
CA PRO A 8 2.67 6.21 3.38
C PRO A 8 1.77 7.45 3.46
N ILE A 9 2.31 8.64 3.72
CA ILE A 9 1.48 9.87 3.72
C ILE A 9 0.87 10.10 2.33
N SER A 10 1.67 9.90 1.28
CA SER A 10 1.20 9.95 -0.10
C SER A 10 0.10 8.91 -0.38
N LEU A 11 0.10 7.78 0.32
CA LEU A 11 -0.93 6.74 0.27
C LEU A 11 -2.26 7.19 0.89
N MET A 12 -2.19 7.83 2.07
CA MET A 12 -3.37 8.32 2.79
C MET A 12 -4.10 9.41 1.99
N ILE A 13 -3.33 10.31 1.38
CA ILE A 13 -3.88 11.34 0.48
C ILE A 13 -4.54 10.69 -0.73
N ARG A 14 -3.96 9.62 -1.30
CA ARG A 14 -4.56 8.89 -2.42
C ARG A 14 -5.88 8.22 -2.05
N LEU A 15 -5.99 7.55 -0.90
CA LEU A 15 -7.26 6.98 -0.45
C LEU A 15 -8.32 8.06 -0.23
N PHE A 16 -7.95 9.18 0.39
CA PHE A 16 -8.85 10.31 0.59
C PHE A 16 -9.32 10.92 -0.75
N ALA A 17 -8.39 11.05 -1.71
CA ALA A 17 -8.70 11.49 -3.07
C ALA A 17 -9.65 10.52 -3.77
N ASN A 18 -9.45 9.20 -3.66
CA ASN A 18 -10.31 8.19 -4.31
C ASN A 18 -11.75 8.21 -3.74
N ILE A 19 -11.94 8.42 -2.43
CA ILE A 19 -13.28 8.58 -1.82
C ILE A 19 -13.93 9.91 -2.26
N THR A 20 -13.14 10.98 -2.36
CA THR A 20 -13.63 12.28 -2.84
C THR A 20 -13.96 12.26 -4.33
N ALA A 21 -13.18 11.55 -5.14
CA ALA A 21 -13.33 11.43 -6.59
C ALA A 21 -14.66 10.79 -6.97
N GLY A 22 -15.08 9.73 -6.26
CA GLY A 22 -16.42 9.16 -6.45
C GLY A 22 -17.53 10.18 -6.24
N HIS A 23 -17.40 11.04 -5.23
CA HIS A 23 -18.34 12.13 -4.97
C HIS A 23 -18.34 13.19 -6.08
N ILE A 24 -17.15 13.60 -6.55
CA ILE A 24 -16.99 14.56 -7.66
C ILE A 24 -17.54 13.98 -8.98
N ILE A 25 -17.32 12.69 -9.25
CA ILE A 25 -17.82 12.00 -10.45
C ILE A 25 -19.36 12.01 -10.46
N ILE A 26 -20.01 11.66 -9.35
CA ILE A 26 -21.49 11.67 -9.26
C ILE A 26 -22.04 13.08 -9.51
N LEU A 27 -21.46 14.11 -8.87
CA LEU A 27 -21.90 15.51 -9.06
C LEU A 27 -21.65 16.01 -10.49
N SER A 28 -20.54 15.60 -11.10
CA SER A 28 -20.16 15.94 -12.47
C SER A 28 -21.13 15.34 -13.50
N LEU A 29 -21.50 14.07 -13.33
CA LEU A 29 -22.40 13.38 -14.26
C LEU A 29 -23.85 13.82 -14.08
N LEU A 30 -24.26 14.11 -12.84
CA LEU A 30 -25.55 14.72 -12.57
C LEU A 30 -25.64 16.07 -13.30
N SER A 31 -24.59 16.90 -13.21
CA SER A 31 -24.51 18.17 -13.94
C SER A 31 -24.48 17.98 -15.46
N LEU A 32 -23.81 16.94 -15.97
CA LEU A 32 -23.75 16.63 -17.41
C LEU A 32 -25.12 16.20 -17.97
N ILE A 33 -25.89 15.41 -17.21
CA ILE A 33 -27.26 15.01 -17.57
C ILE A 33 -28.21 16.22 -17.58
N PHE A 34 -28.06 17.13 -16.60
CA PHE A 34 -28.82 18.38 -16.59
C PHE A 34 -28.45 19.27 -17.78
N LEU A 35 -27.17 19.37 -18.12
CA LEU A 35 -26.72 20.18 -19.25
C LEU A 35 -27.22 19.64 -20.60
N THR A 36 -27.14 18.32 -20.81
CA THR A 36 -27.66 17.67 -22.02
C THR A 36 -29.18 17.76 -22.12
N ASN A 37 -29.91 17.66 -21.01
CA ASN A 37 -31.35 17.94 -20.98
C ASN A 37 -31.68 19.38 -21.41
N ASN A 38 -30.90 20.37 -20.95
CA ASN A 38 -31.13 21.79 -21.28
C ASN A 38 -30.74 22.14 -22.73
N MET A 39 -29.67 21.56 -23.26
CA MET A 39 -29.13 21.93 -24.59
C MET A 39 -29.67 21.08 -25.75
N ALA A 40 -29.81 19.77 -25.58
CA ALA A 40 -30.17 18.83 -26.66
C ALA A 40 -31.66 18.43 -26.66
N GLY A 41 -32.44 18.95 -25.72
CA GLY A 41 -33.84 18.59 -25.51
C GLY A 41 -34.01 17.36 -24.62
N SER A 42 -35.11 17.33 -23.85
CA SER A 42 -35.28 16.35 -22.77
C SER A 42 -35.17 14.90 -23.24
N THR A 43 -35.70 14.59 -24.42
CA THR A 43 -35.69 13.25 -25.01
C THR A 43 -34.27 12.69 -25.21
N MET A 44 -33.30 13.50 -25.62
CA MET A 44 -31.91 13.08 -25.79
C MET A 44 -31.18 12.91 -24.45
N GLY A 45 -31.45 13.79 -23.49
CA GLY A 45 -30.88 13.69 -22.14
C GLY A 45 -31.25 12.38 -21.43
N TRP A 46 -32.50 11.93 -21.57
CA TRP A 46 -32.96 10.65 -21.00
C TRP A 46 -32.33 9.42 -21.67
N ALA A 47 -32.05 9.47 -22.97
CA ALA A 47 -31.42 8.37 -23.69
C ALA A 47 -29.92 8.21 -23.36
N VAL A 48 -29.21 9.31 -23.15
CA VAL A 48 -27.75 9.33 -22.92
C VAL A 48 -27.39 9.11 -21.44
N SER A 49 -28.27 9.51 -20.51
CA SER A 49 -28.11 9.37 -19.06
C SER A 49 -27.64 7.98 -18.58
N PRO A 50 -28.30 6.85 -18.93
CA PRO A 50 -27.90 5.54 -18.44
C PRO A 50 -26.52 5.08 -18.97
N ILE A 51 -26.17 5.44 -20.20
CA ILE A 51 -24.86 5.12 -20.79
C ILE A 51 -23.74 5.82 -20.03
N VAL A 52 -23.93 7.11 -19.75
CA VAL A 52 -22.99 7.93 -19.00
C VAL A 52 -22.86 7.43 -17.56
N ALA A 53 -23.97 7.03 -16.94
CA ALA A 53 -23.98 6.45 -15.59
C ALA A 53 -23.24 5.10 -15.51
N VAL A 54 -23.42 4.21 -16.49
CA VAL A 54 -22.71 2.92 -16.55
C VAL A 54 -21.21 3.12 -16.79
N PHE A 55 -20.84 4.04 -17.69
CA PHE A 55 -19.43 4.36 -17.94
C PHE A 55 -18.75 4.93 -16.69
N ALA A 56 -19.44 5.77 -15.94
CA ALA A 56 -18.95 6.29 -14.67
C ALA A 56 -18.79 5.24 -13.59
N LEU A 57 -19.76 4.33 -13.46
CA LEU A 57 -19.67 3.20 -12.55
C LEU A 57 -18.45 2.33 -12.87
N PHE A 58 -18.17 2.13 -14.16
CA PHE A 58 -16.99 1.40 -14.61
C PHE A 58 -15.68 2.08 -14.20
N LEU A 59 -15.58 3.41 -14.30
CA LEU A 59 -14.38 4.13 -13.84
C LEU A 59 -14.23 4.04 -12.32
N ASN A 60 -15.33 4.12 -11.58
CA ASN A 60 -15.35 3.99 -10.12
C ASN A 60 -14.87 2.59 -9.67
N LEU A 61 -15.24 1.54 -10.41
CA LEU A 61 -14.75 0.17 -10.17
C LEU A 61 -13.23 0.05 -10.33
N ILE A 62 -12.66 0.67 -11.38
CA ILE A 62 -11.21 0.70 -11.58
C ILE A 62 -10.53 1.48 -10.45
N GLU A 63 -11.14 2.59 -10.01
CA GLU A 63 -10.61 3.43 -8.93
C GLU A 63 -10.62 2.69 -7.58
N LEU A 64 -11.66 1.91 -7.29
CA LEU A 64 -11.73 1.02 -6.12
C LEU A 64 -10.66 -0.08 -6.17
N LEU A 65 -10.43 -0.69 -7.34
CA LEU A 65 -9.38 -1.69 -7.55
C LEU A 65 -7.99 -1.09 -7.30
N VAL A 66 -7.73 0.11 -7.82
CA VAL A 66 -6.48 0.84 -7.58
C VAL A 66 -6.34 1.21 -6.11
N ALA A 67 -7.40 1.62 -5.42
CA ALA A 67 -7.37 1.90 -3.97
C ALA A 67 -6.96 0.66 -3.15
N PHE A 68 -7.46 -0.52 -3.52
CA PHE A 68 -7.09 -1.77 -2.87
C PHE A 68 -5.63 -2.15 -3.13
N LEU A 69 -5.17 -2.02 -4.38
CA LEU A 69 -3.79 -2.27 -4.75
C LEU A 69 -2.83 -1.28 -4.07
N GLN A 70 -3.26 -0.04 -3.89
CA GLN A 70 -2.51 1.01 -3.21
C GLN A 70 -2.28 0.66 -1.74
N ALA A 71 -3.31 0.20 -1.02
CA ALA A 71 -3.19 -0.29 0.36
C ALA A 71 -2.32 -1.56 0.44
N PHE A 72 -2.44 -2.47 -0.54
CA PHE A 72 -1.67 -3.71 -0.60
C PHE A 72 -0.16 -3.47 -0.72
N ILE A 73 0.27 -2.56 -1.60
CA ILE A 73 1.69 -2.22 -1.79
C ILE A 73 2.31 -1.69 -0.48
N PHE A 74 1.54 -0.94 0.31
CA PHE A 74 2.01 -0.44 1.61
C PHE A 74 2.25 -1.58 2.62
N THR A 75 1.32 -2.52 2.72
CA THR A 75 1.49 -3.71 3.56
C THR A 75 2.66 -4.57 3.09
N LEU A 76 2.82 -4.75 1.79
CA LEU A 76 3.93 -5.53 1.21
C LEU A 76 5.29 -4.90 1.54
N LEU A 77 5.44 -3.58 1.37
CA LEU A 77 6.66 -2.86 1.74
C LEU A 77 6.95 -2.94 3.25
N THR A 78 5.91 -2.86 4.09
CA THR A 78 6.04 -3.00 5.56
C THR A 78 6.49 -4.42 5.93
N SER A 79 5.90 -5.45 5.32
CA SER A 79 6.26 -6.85 5.59
C SER A 79 7.70 -7.17 5.17
N MET A 80 8.18 -6.62 4.05
CA MET A 80 9.54 -6.81 3.58
C MET A 80 10.56 -6.08 4.45
N TYR A 81 10.20 -4.89 4.98
CA TYR A 81 11.05 -4.14 5.89
C TYR A 81 11.16 -4.81 7.27
N ILE A 82 10.03 -5.31 7.81
CA ILE A 82 10.01 -6.08 9.06
C ILE A 82 10.66 -7.46 8.88
N GLY A 83 10.43 -8.13 7.75
CA GLY A 83 11.00 -9.43 7.44
C GLY A 83 12.52 -9.41 7.34
N GLY A 84 13.10 -8.42 6.65
CA GLY A 84 14.56 -8.25 6.62
C GLY A 84 15.15 -7.87 7.98
N ALA A 85 14.44 -7.07 8.78
CA ALA A 85 14.86 -6.76 10.14
C ALA A 85 14.79 -7.97 11.09
N VAL A 86 13.95 -8.98 10.81
CA VAL A 86 13.88 -10.23 11.59
C VAL A 86 15.08 -11.14 11.30
N GLU A 87 15.60 -11.15 10.08
CA GLU A 87 16.71 -12.03 9.67
C GLU A 87 18.08 -11.56 10.18
N GLU A 88 18.30 -10.24 10.32
CA GLU A 88 19.54 -9.67 10.87
C GLU A 88 19.73 -9.93 12.39
N ASN A 89 18.76 -10.52 13.10
CA ASN A 89 18.85 -10.76 14.55
C ASN A 89 19.27 -12.20 14.95
N HIS A 90 19.61 -13.07 14.00
CA HIS A 90 20.07 -14.44 14.32
C HIS A 90 21.52 -14.79 13.92
N GLU A 91 22.28 -13.86 13.34
CA GLU A 91 23.70 -14.12 13.02
C GLU A 91 24.69 -13.74 14.14
N ALA A 92 24.21 -13.19 15.27
CA ALA A 92 25.06 -12.80 16.40
C ALA A 92 25.15 -13.85 17.53
N ASP A 93 24.62 -15.06 17.35
CA ASP A 93 24.68 -16.14 18.35
C ASP A 93 25.25 -17.45 17.77
N HIS A 94 26.34 -17.36 16.99
CA HIS A 94 27.19 -18.53 16.76
C HIS A 94 28.66 -18.15 16.80
N GLY A 95 29.32 -18.52 17.91
CA GLY A 95 30.75 -18.88 17.87
C GLY A 95 31.71 -18.15 18.79
N ILE A 96 31.37 -17.83 20.05
CA ILE A 96 32.40 -17.69 21.10
C ILE A 96 32.35 -18.95 21.96
N GLY A 97 32.90 -20.03 21.40
CA GLY A 97 33.30 -21.19 22.17
C GLY A 97 34.42 -20.78 23.12
N TYR A 98 34.13 -20.84 24.42
CA TYR A 98 35.08 -20.68 25.49
C TYR A 98 36.15 -21.77 25.42
N ASP A 99 37.26 -21.55 24.71
CA ASP A 99 38.46 -22.39 24.81
C ASP A 99 39.35 -21.92 25.98
N GLY A 100 38.75 -21.95 27.18
CA GLY A 100 39.40 -21.62 28.46
C GLY A 100 39.51 -22.80 29.42
N ALA A 101 39.12 -24.00 28.99
CA ALA A 101 39.02 -25.19 29.86
C ALA A 101 40.09 -26.26 29.61
N THR A 102 41.14 -25.96 28.83
CA THR A 102 42.17 -26.93 28.43
C THR A 102 43.57 -26.58 28.94
N ALA A 103 43.86 -25.32 29.27
CA ALA A 103 45.19 -24.90 29.74
C ALA A 103 45.57 -25.36 31.17
N HIS A 104 44.63 -25.89 31.95
CA HIS A 104 44.90 -26.37 33.32
C HIS A 104 45.23 -27.88 33.38
N HIS A 105 45.03 -28.63 32.29
CA HIS A 105 45.36 -30.07 32.29
C HIS A 105 46.77 -30.38 31.76
N ASP A 106 47.39 -29.45 31.03
CA ASP A 106 48.73 -29.66 30.46
C ASP A 106 49.87 -29.30 31.43
N THR A 107 49.63 -28.40 32.40
CA THR A 107 50.63 -28.07 33.43
C THR A 107 50.86 -29.23 34.40
N VAL A 108 49.89 -30.10 34.64
CA VAL A 108 50.04 -31.22 35.61
C VAL A 108 50.82 -32.40 35.00
N LYS A 109 50.85 -32.53 33.67
CA LYS A 109 51.49 -33.67 32.99
C LYS A 109 52.99 -33.51 32.74
N HIS A 110 53.54 -32.30 32.90
CA HIS A 110 54.96 -31.99 32.69
C HIS A 110 55.78 -31.88 33.98
N ILE A 111 55.17 -32.08 35.16
CA ILE A 111 55.84 -32.02 36.47
C ILE A 111 55.92 -33.43 37.11
N GLY A 112 55.53 -34.47 36.37
CA GLY A 112 55.65 -35.89 36.75
C GLY A 112 56.79 -36.57 36.01
#